data_AF-X1TD86-F1
#
_entry.id   AF-X1TD86-F1
#
_cell.length_a   1.000
_cell.length_b   1.000
_cell.length_c   1.000
_cell.angle_alpha   90.00
_cell.angle_beta   90.00
_cell.angle_gamma   90.00
#
_symmetry.space_group_name_H-M   'P 1'
#
loop_
_entity.id
_entity.type
_entity.pdbx_description
1 polymer ?
#
loop_
_entity_poly.entity_id
_entity_poly.type
_entity_poly.pdbx_seq_one_letter_code
_entity_poly.pdbx_strand_id
1 'polypeptide(L)'
;PTSKAVNDFCETTKNYMQNLVEDVTPELGEDLNLNFHNILMYGTPGDQNYYGLIESRNVGESVAFGDLLYFYWANKTWKKADADLVTNMPGLRIALESREEFQSCKMLIMGYIRNNDWDFIESMVYASATAGGVTSTAPSAAGQQLQRVGMATDSDTLFFDPSIDVGEIKP
;
A
#
# COMPACT_ATOMS: atom_id res chain seq x y z
N PRO A 1 19.38 41.96 32.22
CA PRO A 1 18.57 42.21 30.99
C PRO A 1 18.82 41.17 29.88
N THR A 2 20.07 40.75 29.69
CA THR A 2 20.50 39.80 28.63
C THR A 2 20.06 38.36 28.86
N SER A 3 19.88 37.89 30.10
CA SER A 3 19.45 36.49 30.35
C SER A 3 17.97 36.23 30.04
N LYS A 4 17.07 37.21 30.26
CA LYS A 4 15.63 37.03 30.00
C LYS A 4 15.34 36.83 28.51
N ALA A 5 15.89 37.69 27.65
CA ALA A 5 15.68 37.57 26.20
C ALA A 5 16.24 36.25 25.64
N VAL A 6 17.37 35.78 26.17
CA VAL A 6 17.97 34.49 25.81
C VAL A 6 17.07 33.33 26.26
N ASN A 7 16.51 33.41 27.47
CA ASN A 7 15.58 32.40 27.98
C ASN A 7 14.30 32.35 27.15
N ASP A 8 13.69 33.51 26.86
CA ASP A 8 12.47 33.64 26.06
C ASP A 8 12.66 33.06 24.63
N PHE A 9 13.81 33.30 24.00
CA PHE A 9 14.16 32.72 22.70
C PHE A 9 14.35 31.20 22.75
N CYS A 10 15.08 30.70 23.75
CA CYS A 10 15.28 29.27 23.96
C CYS A 10 13.96 28.53 24.18
N GLU A 11 13.04 29.13 24.95
CA GLU A 11 11.73 28.56 25.24
C GLU A 11 10.85 28.53 23.99
N THR A 12 10.84 29.62 23.22
CA THR A 12 10.10 29.71 21.96
C THR A 12 10.59 28.66 20.94
N THR A 13 11.90 28.47 20.78
CA THR A 13 12.46 27.50 19.84
C THR A 13 12.16 26.06 20.25
N LYS A 14 12.24 25.75 21.56
CA LYS A 14 11.85 24.43 22.08
C LYS A 14 10.40 24.12 21.79
N ASN A 15 9.51 25.09 21.97
CA ASN A 15 8.08 24.93 21.70
C ASN A 15 7.83 24.63 20.21
N TYR A 16 8.50 25.33 19.28
CA TYR A 16 8.36 25.03 17.85
C TYR A 16 8.80 23.61 17.49
N MET A 17 9.93 23.13 18.04
CA MET A 17 10.39 21.76 17.79
C MET A 17 9.48 20.72 18.45
N GLN A 18 8.99 20.99 19.66
CA GLN A 18 8.03 20.11 20.33
C GLN A 18 6.72 20.02 19.54
N ASN A 19 6.22 21.14 19.03
CA ASN A 19 5.03 21.14 18.19
C ASN A 19 5.21 20.30 16.92
N LEU A 20 6.39 20.31 16.29
CA LEU A 20 6.68 19.44 15.14
C LEU A 20 6.74 17.95 15.50
N VAL A 21 7.23 17.61 16.70
CA VAL A 21 7.34 16.23 17.18
C VAL A 21 5.96 15.67 17.58
N GLU A 22 5.11 16.52 18.16
CA GLU A 22 3.78 16.14 18.62
C GLU A 22 2.70 16.26 17.53
N ASP A 23 3.02 16.87 16.38
CA ASP A 23 2.10 16.97 15.24
C ASP A 23 1.84 15.59 14.60
N VAL A 24 0.62 15.10 14.77
CA VAL A 24 0.14 13.83 14.21
C VAL A 24 -0.53 13.99 12.84
N THR A 25 -0.69 15.22 12.36
CA THR A 25 -1.24 15.57 11.04
C THR A 25 -0.38 16.63 10.34
N PRO A 26 0.94 16.42 10.20
CA PRO A 26 1.81 17.41 9.58
C PRO A 26 1.40 17.59 8.12
N GLU A 27 1.10 18.84 7.74
CA GLU A 27 0.84 19.24 6.36
C GLU A 27 2.02 20.07 5.84
N LEU A 28 2.42 19.79 4.60
CA LEU A 28 3.34 20.67 3.90
C LEU A 28 2.52 21.76 3.21
N GLY A 29 2.93 23.02 3.36
CA GLY A 29 2.27 24.13 2.67
C GLY A 29 2.44 24.09 1.14
N GLU A 30 3.39 23.28 0.64
CA GLU A 30 3.77 23.09 -0.77
C GLU A 30 4.43 21.70 -0.95
N ASP A 31 4.89 21.36 -2.16
CA ASP A 31 5.63 20.11 -2.42
C ASP A 31 6.95 19.99 -1.62
N LEU A 32 7.25 18.77 -1.14
CA LEU A 32 8.55 18.48 -0.51
C LEU A 32 9.68 18.43 -1.54
N ASN A 33 10.51 19.47 -1.60
CA ASN A 33 11.76 19.42 -2.36
C ASN A 33 12.86 18.73 -1.54
N LEU A 34 13.34 17.57 -2.00
CA LEU A 34 14.40 16.78 -1.35
C LEU A 34 15.83 17.22 -1.74
N ASN A 35 15.98 18.23 -2.60
CA ASN A 35 17.25 18.54 -3.26
C ASN A 35 17.87 17.28 -3.89
N PHE A 36 19.08 16.90 -3.46
CA PHE A 36 19.79 15.70 -3.92
C PHE A 36 19.78 14.56 -2.88
N HIS A 37 18.74 14.51 -2.05
CA HIS A 37 18.54 13.48 -1.05
C HIS A 37 17.43 12.49 -1.44
N ASN A 38 17.38 11.36 -0.74
CA ASN A 38 16.45 10.26 -1.01
C ASN A 38 15.41 10.15 0.10
N ILE A 39 14.25 9.58 -0.24
CA ILE A 39 13.37 8.95 0.74
C ILE A 39 13.88 7.53 0.93
N LEU A 40 14.31 7.23 2.15
CA LEU A 40 14.84 5.91 2.48
C LEU A 40 13.78 5.10 3.24
N MET A 41 13.44 3.96 2.67
CA MET A 41 12.58 2.96 3.28
C MET A 41 13.48 1.92 3.96
N TYR A 42 13.42 1.82 5.29
CA TYR A 42 14.35 1.00 6.07
C TYR A 42 13.73 -0.33 6.53
N GLY A 43 14.54 -1.39 6.47
CA GLY A 43 14.27 -2.70 7.11
C GLY A 43 13.25 -3.57 6.37
N THR A 44 12.89 -4.71 6.94
CA THR A 44 11.75 -5.53 6.50
C THR A 44 10.55 -5.17 7.38
N PRO A 45 9.33 -4.97 6.84
CA PRO A 45 8.17 -4.72 7.69
C PRO A 45 7.97 -5.88 8.68
N GLY A 46 7.41 -5.58 9.86
CA GLY A 46 6.88 -6.61 10.76
C GLY A 46 5.61 -7.25 10.19
N ASP A 47 5.09 -8.27 10.86
CA ASP A 47 3.81 -8.86 10.48
C ASP A 47 2.69 -7.81 10.45
N GLN A 48 1.81 -7.92 9.45
CA GLN A 48 0.75 -6.96 9.15
C GLN A 48 1.22 -5.51 9.13
N ASN A 49 2.41 -5.26 8.57
CA ASN A 49 3.02 -3.95 8.52
C ASN A 49 3.54 -3.63 7.12
N TYR A 50 3.79 -2.35 6.86
CA TYR A 50 4.13 -1.84 5.55
C TYR A 50 4.92 -0.53 5.62
N TYR A 51 5.59 -0.20 4.52
CA TYR A 51 6.09 1.14 4.25
C TYR A 51 6.00 1.41 2.74
N GLY A 52 5.56 2.61 2.36
CA GLY A 52 5.11 2.83 0.99
C GLY A 52 4.47 4.17 0.73
N LEU A 53 4.12 4.36 -0.53
CA LEU A 53 3.13 5.35 -0.94
C LEU A 53 1.74 4.77 -0.63
N ILE A 54 0.94 5.49 0.12
CA ILE A 54 -0.39 5.06 0.53
C ILE A 54 -1.44 6.10 0.12
N GLU A 55 -2.68 5.66 -0.02
CA GLU A 55 -3.84 6.56 -0.08
C GLU A 55 -4.97 6.06 0.82
N SER A 56 -5.98 6.91 1.04
CA SER A 56 -7.20 6.56 1.77
C SER A 56 -8.41 6.74 0.85
N ARG A 57 -9.16 5.66 0.62
CA ARG A 57 -10.32 5.61 -0.29
C ARG A 57 -11.40 4.66 0.24
N ASN A 58 -12.63 4.77 -0.28
CA ASN A 58 -13.73 3.90 0.11
C ASN A 58 -13.62 2.52 -0.55
N VAL A 59 -13.90 1.47 0.22
CA VAL A 59 -14.05 0.10 -0.29
C VAL A 59 -15.50 -0.18 -0.69
N GLY A 60 -15.69 -1.08 -1.65
CA GLY A 60 -17.00 -1.46 -2.21
C GLY A 60 -17.46 -2.86 -1.78
N GLU A 61 -16.77 -3.45 -0.81
CA GLU A 61 -17.11 -4.70 -0.12
C GLU A 61 -16.28 -4.79 1.17
N SER A 62 -16.50 -5.85 1.96
CA SER A 62 -15.66 -6.13 3.13
C SER A 62 -14.27 -6.56 2.70
N VAL A 63 -13.24 -5.90 3.22
CA VAL A 63 -11.83 -6.18 2.95
C VAL A 63 -11.05 -6.39 4.24
N ALA A 64 -9.92 -7.08 4.14
CA ALA A 64 -8.96 -7.35 5.20
C ALA A 64 -7.55 -6.89 4.79
N PHE A 65 -6.65 -6.78 5.76
CA PHE A 65 -5.24 -6.52 5.50
C PHE A 65 -4.68 -7.53 4.48
N GLY A 66 -3.98 -7.04 3.47
CA GLY A 66 -3.35 -7.87 2.44
C GLY A 66 -4.25 -8.21 1.24
N ASP A 67 -5.53 -7.83 1.25
CA ASP A 67 -6.41 -8.03 0.09
C ASP A 67 -5.94 -7.15 -1.09
N LEU A 68 -5.71 -7.77 -2.26
CA LEU A 68 -5.51 -7.10 -3.53
C LEU A 68 -6.83 -6.52 -4.05
N LEU A 69 -6.82 -5.25 -4.44
CA LEU A 69 -8.01 -4.50 -4.84
C LEU A 69 -7.89 -3.93 -6.25
N TYR A 70 -8.98 -4.01 -7.01
CA TYR A 70 -9.18 -3.29 -8.26
C TYR A 70 -10.14 -2.10 -8.06
N PHE A 71 -10.09 -1.14 -8.98
CA PHE A 71 -11.00 0.01 -8.95
C PHE A 71 -12.31 -0.30 -9.67
N TYR A 72 -13.41 -0.31 -8.94
CA TYR A 72 -14.74 -0.52 -9.50
C TYR A 72 -15.37 0.82 -9.94
N TRP A 73 -15.37 1.05 -11.25
CA TRP A 73 -15.78 2.32 -11.85
C TRP A 73 -17.19 2.77 -11.49
N ALA A 74 -18.17 1.83 -11.44
CA ALA A 74 -19.57 2.21 -11.31
C ALA A 74 -19.89 2.90 -9.96
N ASN A 75 -19.31 2.41 -8.87
CA ASN A 75 -19.50 3.00 -7.53
C ASN A 75 -18.31 3.85 -7.07
N LYS A 76 -17.22 3.92 -7.87
CA LYS A 76 -15.97 4.62 -7.54
C LYS A 76 -15.36 4.13 -6.22
N THR A 77 -15.44 2.82 -6.00
CA THR A 77 -14.94 2.14 -4.80
C THR A 77 -13.91 1.09 -5.17
N TRP A 78 -13.10 0.68 -4.19
CA TRP A 78 -12.12 -0.40 -4.36
C TRP A 78 -12.71 -1.74 -3.91
N LYS A 79 -12.55 -2.77 -4.73
CA LYS A 79 -13.14 -4.10 -4.55
C LYS A 79 -12.06 -5.16 -4.72
N LYS A 80 -12.28 -6.38 -4.21
CA LYS A 80 -11.30 -7.46 -4.26
C LYS A 80 -11.01 -7.85 -5.72
N ALA A 81 -9.74 -7.81 -6.10
CA ALA A 81 -9.29 -8.24 -7.41
C ALA A 81 -9.39 -9.76 -7.53
N ASP A 82 -9.70 -10.24 -8.72
CA ASP A 82 -9.91 -11.67 -8.97
C ASP A 82 -9.45 -12.02 -10.38
N ALA A 83 -8.39 -12.82 -10.47
CA ALA A 83 -7.83 -13.27 -11.74
C ALA A 83 -8.76 -14.22 -12.52
N ASP A 84 -9.80 -14.80 -11.91
CA ASP A 84 -10.80 -15.60 -12.64
C ASP A 84 -11.79 -14.73 -13.43
N LEU A 85 -11.83 -13.42 -13.17
CA LEU A 85 -12.84 -12.51 -13.75
C LEU A 85 -12.20 -11.27 -14.38
N VAL A 86 -12.31 -11.16 -15.70
CA VAL A 86 -11.82 -9.99 -16.47
C VAL A 86 -12.35 -8.65 -15.96
N THR A 87 -13.56 -8.62 -15.39
CA THR A 87 -14.18 -7.41 -14.85
C THR A 87 -13.61 -6.96 -13.51
N ASN A 88 -12.85 -7.82 -12.83
CA ASN A 88 -12.31 -7.58 -11.49
C ASN A 88 -10.80 -7.32 -11.52
N MET A 89 -10.29 -6.89 -12.67
CA MET A 89 -8.87 -6.64 -12.92
C MET A 89 -8.70 -5.30 -13.64
N PRO A 90 -7.54 -4.61 -13.52
CA PRO A 90 -6.34 -4.98 -12.77
C PRO A 90 -6.44 -4.73 -11.25
N GLY A 91 -5.76 -5.56 -10.45
CA GLY A 91 -5.49 -5.28 -9.04
C GLY A 91 -4.36 -4.25 -8.90
N LEU A 92 -4.66 -3.09 -8.30
CA LEU A 92 -3.75 -1.93 -8.26
C LEU A 92 -3.48 -1.41 -6.84
N ARG A 93 -4.16 -1.94 -5.83
CA ARG A 93 -3.96 -1.57 -4.43
C ARG A 93 -3.94 -2.79 -3.53
N ILE A 94 -3.30 -2.67 -2.37
CA ILE A 94 -3.46 -3.63 -1.28
C ILE A 94 -4.14 -2.94 -0.09
N ALA A 95 -5.18 -3.55 0.48
CA ALA A 95 -5.80 -3.08 1.71
C ALA A 95 -4.82 -3.18 2.89
N LEU A 96 -4.73 -2.11 3.69
CA LEU A 96 -3.83 -2.01 4.85
C LEU A 96 -4.56 -2.12 6.18
N GLU A 97 -5.88 -2.30 6.16
CA GLU A 97 -6.77 -2.34 7.31
C GLU A 97 -8.02 -3.13 6.96
N SER A 98 -8.64 -3.81 7.93
CA SER A 98 -9.96 -4.41 7.73
C SER A 98 -11.06 -3.36 7.77
N ARG A 99 -11.92 -3.34 6.76
CA ARG A 99 -13.00 -2.36 6.59
C ARG A 99 -14.23 -2.98 5.94
N GLU A 100 -15.39 -2.51 6.35
CA GLU A 100 -16.67 -2.89 5.74
C GLU A 100 -16.98 -2.02 4.52
N GLU A 101 -17.98 -2.43 3.74
CA GLU A 101 -18.46 -1.71 2.56
C GLU A 101 -18.71 -0.22 2.84
N PHE A 102 -18.27 0.63 1.92
CA PHE A 102 -18.33 2.09 1.96
C PHE A 102 -17.52 2.78 3.07
N GLN A 103 -16.73 2.04 3.85
CA GLN A 103 -15.79 2.65 4.80
C GLN A 103 -14.49 3.07 4.11
N SER A 104 -13.83 4.11 4.64
CA SER A 104 -12.51 4.53 4.17
C SER A 104 -11.45 3.54 4.66
N CYS A 105 -10.64 3.02 3.74
CA CYS A 105 -9.55 2.10 3.99
C CYS A 105 -8.23 2.74 3.53
N LYS A 106 -7.16 2.55 4.32
CA LYS A 106 -5.80 2.85 3.84
C LYS A 106 -5.37 1.76 2.87
N MET A 107 -4.75 2.18 1.78
CA MET A 107 -4.37 1.29 0.68
C MET A 107 -2.95 1.58 0.23
N LEU A 108 -2.16 0.53 0.00
CA LEU A 108 -0.82 0.62 -0.55
C LEU A 108 -0.89 0.84 -2.06
N ILE A 109 -0.22 1.88 -2.55
CA ILE A 109 -0.01 2.16 -3.98
C ILE A 109 1.24 1.43 -4.46
N MET A 110 2.34 1.58 -3.71
CA MET A 110 3.64 1.02 -4.02
C MET A 110 4.48 0.96 -2.74
N GLY A 111 5.26 -0.10 -2.54
CA GLY A 111 6.15 -0.23 -1.38
C GLY A 111 6.25 -1.66 -0.89
N TYR A 112 6.68 -1.85 0.36
CA TYR A 112 6.79 -3.17 0.97
C TYR A 112 5.65 -3.41 1.94
N ILE A 113 5.17 -4.64 1.94
CA ILE A 113 4.16 -5.14 2.86
C ILE A 113 4.50 -6.57 3.27
N ARG A 114 4.24 -6.90 4.53
CA ARG A 114 4.43 -8.24 5.05
C ARG A 114 3.13 -8.78 5.67
N ASN A 115 2.85 -10.05 5.41
CA ASN A 115 1.83 -10.81 6.09
C ASN A 115 2.33 -12.26 6.28
N ASN A 116 2.44 -12.72 7.54
CA ASN A 116 2.92 -14.06 7.86
C ASN A 116 1.99 -15.20 7.39
N ASP A 117 0.77 -14.87 6.96
CA ASP A 117 -0.14 -15.85 6.35
C ASP A 117 0.17 -16.08 4.85
N TRP A 118 1.06 -15.29 4.25
CA TRP A 118 1.56 -15.54 2.90
C TRP A 118 2.69 -16.57 2.92
N ASP A 119 2.79 -17.33 1.82
CA ASP A 119 3.82 -18.34 1.61
C ASP A 119 4.29 -18.26 0.14
N PHE A 120 5.08 -17.23 -0.16
CA PHE A 120 5.65 -17.01 -1.49
C PHE A 120 6.82 -17.97 -1.71
N ILE A 121 6.65 -18.87 -2.68
CA ILE A 121 7.66 -19.87 -3.06
C ILE A 121 8.53 -19.43 -4.25
N GLU A 122 8.10 -18.40 -4.99
CA GLU A 122 8.85 -17.80 -6.10
C GLU A 122 8.95 -16.28 -5.93
N SER A 123 9.93 -15.67 -6.61
CA SER A 123 10.15 -14.23 -6.51
C SER A 123 9.04 -13.40 -7.17
N MET A 124 8.37 -13.91 -8.21
CA MET A 124 7.31 -13.14 -8.89
C MET A 124 5.97 -13.39 -8.21
N VAL A 125 5.23 -12.32 -7.95
CA VAL A 125 3.90 -12.40 -7.35
C VAL A 125 2.85 -11.92 -8.33
N TYR A 126 1.77 -12.67 -8.43
CA TYR A 126 0.65 -12.51 -9.36
C TYR A 126 -0.65 -12.26 -8.58
N ALA A 127 -1.61 -11.64 -9.26
CA ALA A 127 -2.99 -11.63 -8.78
C ALA A 127 -3.53 -13.08 -8.72
N SER A 128 -4.19 -13.43 -7.63
CA SER A 128 -4.77 -14.77 -7.45
C SER A 128 -6.13 -14.88 -8.13
N ALA A 129 -6.48 -16.10 -8.54
CA ALA A 129 -7.84 -16.51 -8.91
C ALA A 129 -8.79 -16.60 -7.70
N THR A 130 -8.26 -16.48 -6.48
CA THR A 130 -9.09 -16.27 -5.28
C THR A 130 -9.20 -14.77 -5.03
N ALA A 131 -10.44 -14.26 -4.95
CA ALA A 131 -10.72 -12.85 -4.74
C ALA A 131 -9.92 -12.25 -3.55
N GLY A 132 -9.17 -11.19 -3.83
CA GLY A 132 -8.32 -10.48 -2.86
C GLY A 132 -6.94 -11.13 -2.66
N GLY A 133 -6.70 -12.33 -3.20
CA GLY A 133 -5.45 -13.04 -3.00
C GLY A 133 -4.31 -12.54 -3.88
N VAL A 134 -3.09 -12.76 -3.38
CA VAL A 134 -1.85 -12.71 -4.17
C VAL A 134 -1.14 -14.07 -4.06
N THR A 135 -0.42 -14.47 -5.10
CA THR A 135 0.24 -15.77 -5.13
C THR A 135 1.51 -15.75 -5.97
N SER A 136 2.44 -16.65 -5.69
CA SER A 136 3.62 -16.90 -6.53
C SER A 136 3.33 -17.84 -7.71
N THR A 137 2.18 -18.52 -7.72
CA THR A 137 1.76 -19.39 -8.82
C THR A 137 1.04 -18.58 -9.89
N ALA A 138 1.62 -18.47 -11.08
CA ALA A 138 0.98 -17.79 -12.19
C ALA A 138 -0.37 -18.44 -12.57
N PRO A 139 -1.44 -17.64 -12.79
CA PRO A 139 -2.67 -18.13 -13.42
C PRO A 139 -2.38 -18.88 -14.73
N SER A 140 -3.08 -20.00 -14.94
CA SER A 140 -2.79 -20.94 -16.04
C SER A 140 -4.04 -21.55 -16.70
N ALA A 141 -5.23 -21.36 -16.14
CA ALA A 141 -6.46 -21.81 -16.76
C ALA A 141 -6.94 -20.82 -17.82
N ALA A 142 -7.53 -21.34 -18.90
CA ALA A 142 -8.06 -20.51 -19.99
C ALA A 142 -9.11 -19.51 -19.46
N GLY A 143 -9.00 -18.25 -19.89
CA GLY A 143 -9.84 -17.14 -19.42
C GLY A 143 -9.35 -16.43 -18.16
N GLN A 144 -8.38 -16.99 -17.44
CA GLN A 144 -7.76 -16.32 -16.31
C GLN A 144 -6.92 -15.12 -16.75
N GLN A 145 -6.84 -14.13 -15.87
CA GLN A 145 -6.14 -12.88 -16.05
C GLN A 145 -4.75 -12.98 -15.41
N LEU A 146 -3.71 -12.91 -16.23
CA LEU A 146 -2.32 -12.88 -15.81
C LEU A 146 -1.88 -11.43 -15.56
N GLN A 147 -1.72 -11.07 -14.30
CA GLN A 147 -1.15 -9.80 -13.87
C GLN A 147 -0.07 -10.03 -12.82
N ARG A 148 1.13 -9.47 -13.04
CA ARG A 148 2.15 -9.36 -11.99
C ARG A 148 1.83 -8.17 -11.09
N VAL A 149 1.84 -8.40 -9.79
CA VAL A 149 1.51 -7.37 -8.78
C VAL A 149 2.74 -6.92 -7.98
N GLY A 150 3.88 -7.59 -8.16
CA GLY A 150 5.13 -7.21 -7.53
C GLY A 150 6.10 -8.38 -7.45
N MET A 151 7.02 -8.29 -6.48
CA MET A 151 8.07 -9.29 -6.26
C MET A 151 8.19 -9.64 -4.77
N ALA A 152 8.22 -10.93 -4.45
CA ALA A 152 8.53 -11.41 -3.13
C ALA A 152 10.02 -11.17 -2.80
N THR A 153 10.28 -10.61 -1.63
CA THR A 153 11.65 -10.43 -1.08
C THR A 153 11.95 -11.39 0.06
N ASP A 154 10.92 -12.04 0.58
CA ASP A 154 10.93 -13.14 1.54
C ASP A 154 9.63 -13.96 1.35
N SER A 155 9.47 -15.09 2.04
CA SER A 155 8.25 -15.92 1.96
C SER A 155 6.98 -15.13 2.31
N ASP A 156 7.11 -14.13 3.16
CA ASP A 156 5.97 -13.40 3.73
C ASP A 156 5.93 -11.93 3.27
N THR A 157 6.91 -11.49 2.46
CA THR A 157 7.14 -10.06 2.17
C THR A 157 7.08 -9.77 0.69
N LEU A 158 6.16 -8.88 0.32
CA LEU A 158 5.93 -8.42 -1.05
C LEU A 158 6.44 -6.99 -1.22
N PHE A 159 7.32 -6.78 -2.19
CA PHE A 159 7.50 -5.46 -2.82
C PHE A 159 6.40 -5.28 -3.87
N PHE A 160 5.37 -4.52 -3.51
CA PHE A 160 4.20 -4.22 -4.32
C PHE A 160 4.50 -3.09 -5.29
N ASP A 161 4.41 -3.39 -6.58
CA ASP A 161 4.53 -2.47 -7.71
C ASP A 161 3.73 -3.07 -8.88
N PRO A 162 2.39 -2.89 -8.88
CA PRO A 162 1.54 -3.66 -9.76
C PRO A 162 1.65 -3.20 -11.21
N SER A 163 1.77 -4.15 -12.12
CA SER A 163 1.65 -3.91 -13.56
C SER A 163 0.23 -3.43 -13.89
N ILE A 164 0.11 -2.38 -14.68
CA ILE A 164 -1.19 -1.97 -15.25
C ILE A 164 -1.63 -2.88 -16.41
N ASP A 165 -0.68 -3.57 -17.05
CA ASP A 165 -0.96 -4.51 -18.13
C ASP A 165 -1.46 -5.84 -17.56
N VAL A 166 -2.53 -6.35 -18.18
CA VAL A 166 -3.15 -7.63 -17.86
C VAL A 166 -3.23 -8.47 -19.14
N GLY A 167 -2.68 -9.68 -19.08
CA GLY A 167 -2.82 -10.67 -20.16
C GLY A 167 -3.95 -11.64 -19.87
N GLU A 168 -4.60 -12.18 -20.90
CA GLU A 168 -5.57 -13.28 -20.75
C GLU A 168 -4.92 -14.59 -21.19
N ILE A 169 -5.04 -15.63 -20.38
CA ILE A 169 -4.60 -16.98 -20.75
C ILE A 169 -5.52 -17.52 -21.84
N LYS A 170 -4.95 -17.76 -23.02
CA LYS A 170 -5.65 -18.34 -24.16
C LYS A 170 -5.69 -19.88 -24.08
N PRO A 171 -6.72 -20.50 -24.68
CA PRO A 171 -6.83 -21.96 -24.75
C PRO A 171 -5.70 -22.60 -25.57
#